data_AF-A0AAN9AVN4-F1
#
_entry.id   AF-A0AAN9AVN4-F1
#
_cell.length_a   1.000
_cell.length_b   1.000
_cell.length_c   1.000
_cell.angle_alpha   90.00
_cell.angle_beta   90.00
_cell.angle_gamma   90.00
#
_symmetry.space_group_name_H-M   'P 1'
#
loop_
_entity.id
_entity.type
_entity.pdbx_description
1 polymer ?
#
loop_
_entity_poly.entity_id
_entity_poly.type
_entity_poly.pdbx_seq_one_letter_code
_entity_poly.pdbx_strand_id
1 'polypeptide(L)'
;MIQQACLLSAEMSVQIVVSCSILIITLTVVSAIFRFRWHIRLTFYEAFRTRGAARRLRFLNNYFDYDVFVSYASEDLFWIRTHLMPELEGRLGLRLCIHERDFIVGNNIVDNIVQCVESSKKILMVFSKDFVRSQWCQFELTLCLNYVMDRDDSLLIVCVDDVMSREMTPAMMAVLKTTTYIQWEEHVDAVDSFWGRLGLALQEIAANPVVPARPVDIDEHAV
;
A
#
# COMPACT_ATOMS: atom_id res chain seq x y z
N MET A 1 9.69 -43.56 -59.91
CA MET A 1 10.42 -42.27 -59.82
C MET A 1 9.53 -41.04 -60.03
N ILE A 2 8.71 -40.97 -61.09
CA ILE A 2 7.86 -39.79 -61.38
C ILE A 2 6.80 -39.51 -60.28
N GLN A 3 6.18 -40.57 -59.73
CA GLN A 3 5.15 -40.42 -58.70
C GLN A 3 5.69 -39.99 -57.32
N GLN A 4 6.92 -40.40 -56.97
CA GLN A 4 7.60 -39.96 -55.74
C GLN A 4 8.05 -38.49 -55.82
N ALA A 5 8.49 -38.03 -57.00
CA ALA A 5 8.85 -36.62 -57.23
C ALA A 5 7.63 -35.69 -57.14
N CYS A 6 6.47 -36.12 -57.63
CA CYS A 6 5.22 -35.36 -57.54
C CYS A 6 4.74 -35.21 -56.09
N LEU A 7 4.79 -36.28 -55.29
CA LEU A 7 4.45 -36.23 -53.86
C LEU A 7 5.37 -35.29 -53.08
N LEU A 8 6.68 -35.31 -53.35
CA LEU A 8 7.64 -34.40 -52.70
C LEU A 8 7.35 -32.92 -53.03
N SER A 9 6.98 -32.62 -54.28
CA SER A 9 6.61 -31.26 -54.70
C SER A 9 5.30 -30.76 -54.07
N ALA A 10 4.34 -31.65 -53.82
CA ALA A 10 3.08 -31.33 -53.17
C ALA A 10 3.29 -31.02 -51.68
N GLU A 11 4.02 -31.86 -50.95
CA GLU A 11 4.40 -31.65 -49.54
C GLU A 11 5.14 -30.31 -49.34
N MET A 12 6.08 -29.99 -50.23
CA MET A 12 6.82 -28.72 -50.22
C MET A 12 5.90 -27.50 -50.40
N SER A 13 4.93 -27.58 -51.31
CA SER A 13 3.98 -26.48 -51.54
C SER A 13 3.08 -26.23 -50.32
N VAL A 14 2.64 -27.29 -49.64
CA VAL A 14 1.81 -27.19 -48.43
C VAL A 14 2.61 -26.55 -47.29
N GLN A 15 3.85 -26.96 -47.07
CA GLN A 15 4.71 -26.37 -46.02
C GLN A 15 4.97 -24.87 -46.25
N ILE A 16 5.19 -24.47 -47.51
CA ILE A 16 5.38 -23.06 -47.87
C ILE A 16 4.11 -22.25 -47.58
N VAL A 17 2.94 -22.77 -47.97
CA VAL A 17 1.65 -22.09 -47.71
C VAL A 17 1.41 -21.95 -46.21
N VAL A 18 1.65 -23.00 -45.42
CA VAL A 18 1.52 -22.96 -43.96
C VAL A 18 2.47 -21.93 -43.35
N SER A 19 3.75 -21.94 -43.73
CA SER A 19 4.74 -20.98 -43.21
C SER A 19 4.39 -19.53 -43.57
N CYS A 20 3.95 -19.27 -44.80
CA CYS A 20 3.51 -17.94 -45.23
C CYS A 20 2.27 -17.48 -44.48
N SER A 21 1.30 -18.37 -44.25
CA SER A 21 0.09 -18.03 -43.48
C SER A 21 0.43 -17.65 -42.04
N ILE A 22 1.34 -18.38 -41.39
CA ILE A 22 1.83 -18.07 -40.03
C ILE A 22 2.55 -16.72 -40.02
N LEU A 23 3.38 -16.43 -41.01
CA LEU A 23 4.08 -15.15 -41.12
C LEU A 23 3.09 -13.97 -41.26
N ILE A 24 2.06 -14.11 -42.08
CA ILE A 24 1.04 -13.07 -42.27
C ILE A 24 0.24 -12.86 -40.98
N ILE A 25 -0.13 -13.94 -40.29
CA ILE A 25 -0.84 -13.86 -39.00
C ILE A 25 0.03 -13.16 -37.95
N THR A 26 1.31 -13.50 -37.83
CA THR A 26 2.21 -12.85 -36.86
C THR A 26 2.39 -11.36 -37.16
N LEU A 27 2.58 -10.98 -38.43
CA LEU A 27 2.72 -9.57 -38.83
C LEU A 27 1.45 -8.75 -38.57
N THR A 28 0.27 -9.32 -38.82
CA THR A 28 -1.01 -8.65 -38.56
C THR A 28 -1.25 -8.46 -37.06
N VAL A 29 -0.94 -9.46 -36.23
CA VAL A 29 -1.02 -9.37 -34.76
C VAL A 29 -0.04 -8.32 -34.22
N VAL A 30 1.21 -8.31 -34.67
CA VAL A 30 2.21 -7.31 -34.27
C VAL A 30 1.76 -5.91 -34.67
N SER A 31 1.27 -5.73 -35.90
CA SER A 31 0.74 -4.44 -36.38
C SER A 31 -0.46 -3.97 -35.55
N ALA A 32 -1.37 -4.87 -35.19
CA ALA A 32 -2.48 -4.57 -34.29
C ALA A 32 -1.98 -4.13 -32.90
N ILE A 33 -1.04 -4.86 -32.30
CA ILE A 33 -0.42 -4.46 -31.01
C ILE A 33 0.28 -3.10 -31.15
N PHE A 34 0.89 -2.78 -32.29
CA PHE A 34 1.48 -1.48 -32.60
C PHE A 34 0.49 -0.35 -32.86
N ARG A 35 -0.69 -0.64 -33.40
CA ARG A 35 -1.77 0.35 -33.50
C ARG A 35 -2.43 0.60 -32.15
N PHE A 36 -2.69 -0.47 -31.40
CA PHE A 36 -3.47 -0.43 -30.17
C PHE A 36 -2.63 -0.24 -28.91
N ARG A 37 -1.30 -0.13 -28.98
CA ARG A 37 -0.41 0.10 -27.80
C ARG A 37 -0.86 1.26 -26.91
N TRP A 38 -1.39 2.34 -27.50
CA TRP A 38 -1.91 3.48 -26.72
C TRP A 38 -3.23 3.14 -26.02
N HIS A 39 -4.15 2.46 -26.70
CA HIS A 39 -5.41 1.99 -26.10
C HIS A 39 -5.16 0.92 -25.04
N ILE A 40 -4.27 -0.04 -25.29
CA ILE A 40 -3.86 -1.05 -24.32
C ILE A 40 -3.24 -0.38 -23.09
N ARG A 41 -2.32 0.60 -23.27
CA ARG A 41 -1.78 1.37 -22.15
C ARG A 41 -2.86 2.12 -21.37
N LEU A 42 -3.81 2.73 -22.06
CA LEU A 42 -4.88 3.50 -21.42
C LEU A 42 -5.84 2.56 -20.66
N THR A 43 -6.29 1.47 -21.27
CA THR A 43 -7.15 0.48 -20.63
C THR A 43 -6.43 -0.22 -19.48
N PHE A 44 -5.13 -0.50 -19.60
CA PHE A 44 -4.33 -1.07 -18.50
C PHE A 44 -4.14 -0.06 -17.37
N TYR A 45 -3.91 1.22 -17.71
CA TYR A 45 -3.86 2.31 -16.73
C TYR A 45 -5.19 2.51 -16.03
N GLU A 46 -6.32 2.45 -16.74
CA GLU A 46 -7.66 2.52 -16.16
C GLU A 46 -8.00 1.29 -15.32
N ALA A 47 -7.63 0.08 -15.77
CA ALA A 47 -7.79 -1.16 -14.99
C ALA A 47 -6.90 -1.19 -13.74
N PHE A 48 -5.73 -0.56 -13.78
CA PHE A 48 -4.91 -0.32 -12.60
C PHE A 48 -5.56 0.74 -11.69
N ARG A 49 -6.13 1.80 -12.28
CA ARG A 49 -6.83 2.88 -11.58
C ARG A 49 -8.15 2.45 -10.93
N THR A 50 -8.86 1.45 -11.44
CA THR A 50 -10.13 0.96 -10.84
C THR A 50 -9.93 0.36 -9.46
N ARG A 51 -8.77 -0.26 -9.17
CA ARG A 51 -8.40 -0.67 -7.81
C ARG A 51 -8.29 0.52 -6.85
N GLY A 52 -7.68 1.61 -7.31
CA GLY A 52 -7.65 2.88 -6.59
C GLY A 52 -9.02 3.56 -6.46
N ALA A 53 -9.90 3.41 -7.47
CA ALA A 53 -11.23 4.04 -7.51
C ALA A 53 -12.16 3.51 -6.41
N ALA A 54 -12.19 2.19 -6.18
CA ALA A 54 -13.00 1.60 -5.10
C ALA A 54 -12.56 2.10 -3.70
N ARG A 55 -11.25 2.27 -3.48
CA ARG A 55 -10.73 2.86 -2.23
C ARG A 55 -11.04 4.35 -2.15
N ARG A 56 -10.91 5.10 -3.25
CA ARG A 56 -11.29 6.53 -3.29
C ARG A 56 -12.77 6.71 -2.96
N LEU A 57 -13.65 5.83 -3.46
CA LEU A 57 -15.06 5.82 -3.06
C LEU A 57 -15.24 5.49 -1.57
N ARG A 58 -14.50 4.51 -1.02
CA ARG A 58 -14.50 4.24 0.43
C ARG A 58 -14.01 5.43 1.25
N PHE A 59 -13.01 6.17 0.77
CA PHE A 59 -12.48 7.37 1.41
C PHE A 59 -13.49 8.51 1.39
N LEU A 60 -14.12 8.76 0.24
CA LEU A 60 -15.17 9.76 0.10
C LEU A 60 -16.41 9.43 0.93
N ASN A 61 -16.75 8.15 1.06
CA ASN A 61 -17.90 7.68 1.83
C ASN A 61 -17.57 7.36 3.31
N ASN A 62 -16.33 7.61 3.75
CA ASN A 62 -15.85 7.35 5.11
C ASN A 62 -16.08 5.91 5.62
N TYR A 63 -15.96 4.91 4.73
CA TYR A 63 -16.09 3.48 5.07
C TYR A 63 -14.79 2.88 5.60
N PHE A 64 -14.15 3.57 6.55
CA PHE A 64 -12.96 3.09 7.24
C PHE A 64 -13.25 3.03 8.73
N ASP A 65 -12.70 2.04 9.42
CA ASP A 65 -12.85 1.90 10.87
C ASP A 65 -11.83 2.76 11.62
N TYR A 66 -10.71 3.06 10.95
CA TYR A 66 -9.60 3.82 11.51
C TYR A 66 -9.12 4.91 10.54
N ASP A 67 -8.62 6.00 11.10
CA ASP A 67 -8.00 7.07 10.33
C ASP A 67 -6.56 6.72 9.97
N VAL A 68 -5.80 6.19 10.93
CA VAL A 68 -4.39 5.87 10.76
C VAL A 68 -4.04 4.53 11.41
N PHE A 69 -3.42 3.63 10.65
CA PHE A 69 -2.74 2.47 11.21
C PHE A 69 -1.30 2.85 11.57
N VAL A 70 -0.86 2.52 12.79
CA VAL A 70 0.51 2.81 13.24
C VAL A 70 1.32 1.52 13.32
N SER A 71 2.40 1.42 12.54
CA SER A 71 3.39 0.34 12.59
C SER A 71 4.65 0.85 13.28
N TYR A 72 5.06 0.19 14.35
CA TYR A 72 6.18 0.55 15.23
C TYR A 72 6.80 -0.72 15.83
N ALA A 73 8.00 -0.61 16.39
CA ALA A 73 8.60 -1.73 17.11
C ALA A 73 7.98 -1.82 18.51
N SER A 74 7.80 -3.02 19.06
CA SER A 74 7.17 -3.18 20.39
C SER A 74 7.91 -2.42 21.50
N GLU A 75 9.22 -2.20 21.32
CA GLU A 75 10.09 -1.40 22.18
C GLU A 75 9.72 0.09 22.20
N ASP A 76 9.16 0.62 21.10
CA ASP A 76 8.78 2.03 20.96
C ASP A 76 7.42 2.36 21.60
N LEU A 77 6.72 1.35 22.15
CA LEU A 77 5.38 1.50 22.71
C LEU A 77 5.27 2.66 23.72
N PHE A 78 6.31 2.84 24.54
CA PHE A 78 6.34 3.93 25.51
C PHE A 78 6.26 5.29 24.82
N TRP A 79 7.07 5.51 23.78
CA TRP A 79 7.04 6.76 23.03
C TRP A 79 5.70 6.98 22.33
N ILE A 80 5.13 5.92 21.74
CA ILE A 80 3.81 5.95 21.07
C ILE A 80 2.71 6.38 22.04
N ARG A 81 2.65 5.77 23.22
CA ARG A 81 1.61 6.08 24.23
C ARG A 81 1.76 7.46 24.84
N THR A 82 2.99 7.92 25.04
CA THR A 82 3.25 9.19 25.74
C THR A 82 3.21 10.40 24.81
N HIS A 83 3.61 10.24 23.54
CA HIS A 83 3.75 11.37 22.60
C HIS A 83 2.77 11.28 21.45
N LEU A 84 2.76 10.16 20.71
CA LEU A 84 1.99 10.06 19.47
C LEU A 84 0.48 9.98 19.70
N MET A 85 0.02 9.11 20.61
CA MET A 85 -1.40 8.91 20.86
C MET A 85 -2.10 10.17 21.39
N PRO A 86 -1.58 10.89 22.41
CA PRO A 86 -2.23 12.10 22.90
C PRO A 86 -2.36 13.19 21.83
N GLU A 87 -1.38 13.31 20.94
CA GLU A 87 -1.39 14.28 19.86
C GLU A 87 -2.40 13.92 18.76
N LEU A 88 -2.41 12.66 18.32
CA LEU A 88 -3.28 12.25 17.22
C LEU A 88 -4.73 11.97 17.67
N GLU A 89 -4.92 11.20 18.75
CA GLU A 89 -6.28 10.88 19.27
C GLU A 89 -6.86 12.06 20.07
N GLY A 90 -6.03 12.73 20.88
CA GLY A 90 -6.49 13.82 21.75
C GLY A 90 -6.64 15.16 21.03
N ARG A 91 -5.57 15.65 20.39
CA ARG A 91 -5.59 16.99 19.75
C ARG A 91 -6.23 16.98 18.36
N LEU A 92 -5.94 15.97 17.53
CA LEU A 92 -6.48 15.88 16.17
C LEU A 92 -7.79 15.09 16.07
N GLY A 93 -8.20 14.37 17.13
CA GLY A 93 -9.44 13.59 17.14
C GLY A 93 -9.45 12.41 16.17
N LEU A 94 -8.27 11.93 15.76
CA LEU A 94 -8.12 10.82 14.81
C LEU A 94 -8.26 9.48 15.54
N ARG A 95 -8.83 8.49 14.86
CA ARG A 95 -8.91 7.13 15.39
C ARG A 95 -7.73 6.28 14.91
N LEU A 96 -6.89 5.81 15.84
CA LEU A 96 -5.69 5.01 15.50
C LEU A 96 -5.96 3.49 15.58
N CYS A 97 -5.44 2.71 14.64
CA CYS A 97 -5.31 1.24 14.74
C CYS A 97 -3.93 0.94 15.34
N ILE A 98 -3.90 0.47 16.59
CA ILE A 98 -2.66 0.19 17.33
C ILE A 98 -2.60 -1.30 17.63
N HIS A 99 -1.49 -1.95 17.30
CA HIS A 99 -1.43 -3.41 17.29
C HIS A 99 -1.62 -4.07 18.66
N GLU A 100 -1.19 -3.49 19.80
CA GLU A 100 -1.48 -4.13 21.10
C GLU A 100 -2.91 -3.93 21.60
N ARG A 101 -3.68 -3.00 21.02
CA ARG A 101 -5.06 -2.72 21.43
C ARG A 101 -6.09 -3.35 20.50
N ASP A 102 -5.86 -3.25 19.20
CA ASP A 102 -6.85 -3.48 18.16
C ASP A 102 -6.70 -4.85 17.46
N PHE A 103 -5.60 -5.58 17.70
CA PHE A 103 -5.43 -6.90 17.10
C PHE A 103 -6.37 -7.93 17.73
N ILE A 104 -7.02 -8.71 16.86
CA ILE A 104 -7.93 -9.77 17.28
C ILE A 104 -7.09 -10.96 17.77
N VAL A 105 -7.27 -11.29 19.05
CA VAL A 105 -6.60 -12.44 19.67
C VAL A 105 -7.06 -13.73 19.00
N GLY A 106 -6.10 -14.59 18.65
CA GLY A 106 -6.36 -15.87 17.99
C GLY A 106 -6.26 -15.84 16.46
N ASN A 107 -6.22 -14.65 15.84
CA ASN A 107 -5.91 -14.50 14.42
C ASN A 107 -4.39 -14.51 14.18
N ASN A 108 -4.00 -14.86 12.95
CA ASN A 108 -2.62 -14.69 12.52
C ASN A 108 -2.26 -13.19 12.54
N ILE A 109 -1.09 -12.87 13.08
CA ILE A 109 -0.60 -11.50 13.16
C ILE A 109 -0.51 -10.84 11.76
N VAL A 110 -0.22 -11.63 10.71
CA VAL A 110 -0.22 -11.15 9.31
C VAL A 110 -1.62 -10.71 8.89
N ASP A 111 -2.64 -11.51 9.20
CA ASP A 111 -4.03 -11.21 8.85
C ASP A 111 -4.53 -9.98 9.62
N ASN A 112 -4.13 -9.84 10.89
CA ASN A 112 -4.42 -8.65 11.70
C ASN A 112 -3.80 -7.38 11.09
N ILE A 113 -2.55 -7.44 10.63
CA ILE A 113 -1.91 -6.30 9.95
C ILE A 113 -2.64 -5.96 8.66
N VAL A 114 -2.92 -6.97 7.83
CA VAL A 114 -3.66 -6.79 6.57
C VAL A 114 -5.01 -6.11 6.85
N GLN A 115 -5.73 -6.57 7.86
CA GLN A 115 -7.01 -6.00 8.26
C GLN A 115 -6.88 -4.55 8.75
N CYS A 116 -5.92 -4.22 9.62
CA CYS A 116 -5.67 -2.83 10.03
C CYS A 116 -5.31 -1.93 8.82
N VAL A 117 -4.48 -2.42 7.91
CA VAL A 117 -4.06 -1.69 6.70
C VAL A 117 -5.25 -1.43 5.75
N GLU A 118 -6.16 -2.39 5.61
CA GLU A 118 -7.35 -2.24 4.77
C GLU A 118 -8.43 -1.36 5.40
N SER A 119 -8.56 -1.41 6.71
CA SER A 119 -9.53 -0.64 7.50
C SER A 119 -9.07 0.76 7.88
N SER A 120 -7.82 1.14 7.54
CA SER A 120 -7.26 2.47 7.79
C SER A 120 -7.13 3.32 6.53
N LYS A 121 -7.31 4.65 6.67
CA LYS A 121 -7.14 5.61 5.57
C LYS A 121 -5.67 5.82 5.20
N LYS A 122 -4.81 6.03 6.20
CA LYS A 122 -3.35 6.12 6.03
C LYS A 122 -2.62 5.12 6.93
N ILE A 123 -1.36 4.87 6.60
CA ILE A 123 -0.42 4.05 7.36
C ILE A 123 0.70 4.99 7.80
N LEU A 124 0.99 4.99 9.10
CA LEU A 124 2.08 5.70 9.71
C LEU A 124 3.12 4.69 10.20
N MET A 125 4.32 4.72 9.62
CA MET A 125 5.44 3.90 10.08
C MET A 125 6.37 4.72 10.96
N VAL A 126 6.74 4.16 12.10
CA VAL A 126 7.62 4.77 13.09
C VAL A 126 8.96 4.05 13.04
N PHE A 127 9.96 4.69 12.44
CA PHE A 127 11.31 4.19 12.30
C PHE A 127 12.13 4.59 13.53
N SER A 128 12.50 3.59 14.32
CA SER A 128 13.48 3.67 15.42
C SER A 128 14.66 2.73 15.13
N LYS A 129 15.69 2.75 15.98
CA LYS A 129 16.78 1.76 15.89
C LYS A 129 16.27 0.33 16.04
N ASP A 130 15.30 0.11 16.92
CA ASP A 130 14.73 -1.21 17.17
C ASP A 130 13.83 -1.67 16.01
N PHE A 131 13.11 -0.74 15.39
CA PHE A 131 12.35 -1.00 14.17
C PHE A 131 13.23 -1.52 13.03
N VAL A 132 14.44 -0.96 12.87
CA VAL A 132 15.37 -1.40 11.81
C VAL A 132 15.96 -2.78 12.06
N ARG A 133 16.22 -3.11 13.32
CA ARG A 133 16.80 -4.39 13.73
C ARG A 133 15.79 -5.54 13.67
N SER A 134 14.51 -5.23 13.85
CA SER A 134 13.44 -6.22 13.90
C SER A 134 13.15 -6.83 12.51
N GLN A 135 13.33 -8.15 12.40
CA GLN A 135 12.91 -8.90 11.21
C GLN A 135 11.40 -8.81 10.99
N TRP A 136 10.63 -8.66 12.07
CA TRP A 136 9.19 -8.48 12.02
C TRP A 136 8.83 -7.16 11.33
N CYS A 137 9.52 -6.07 11.69
CA CYS A 137 9.31 -4.76 11.06
C CYS A 137 9.72 -4.75 9.57
N GLN A 138 10.74 -5.52 9.17
CA GLN A 138 11.09 -5.69 7.74
C GLN A 138 9.98 -6.41 6.95
N PHE A 139 9.35 -7.41 7.58
CA PHE A 139 8.20 -8.10 7.02
C PHE A 139 6.99 -7.15 6.90
N GLU A 140 6.65 -6.44 7.98
CA GLU A 140 5.56 -5.46 7.98
C GLU A 140 5.75 -4.37 6.94
N LEU A 141 6.98 -3.84 6.80
CA LEU A 141 7.31 -2.87 5.76
C LEU A 141 7.08 -3.46 4.37
N THR A 142 7.56 -4.67 4.11
CA THR A 142 7.37 -5.31 2.79
C THR A 142 5.89 -5.53 2.48
N LEU A 143 5.11 -5.95 3.48
CA LEU A 143 3.67 -6.16 3.34
C LEU A 143 2.93 -4.84 3.10
N CYS A 144 3.22 -3.83 3.91
CA CYS A 144 2.66 -2.48 3.73
C CYS A 144 3.04 -1.87 2.40
N LEU A 145 4.29 -2.01 1.93
CA LEU A 145 4.72 -1.55 0.62
C LEU A 145 3.94 -2.26 -0.48
N ASN A 146 3.82 -3.59 -0.45
CA ASN A 146 3.00 -4.31 -1.43
C ASN A 146 1.54 -3.82 -1.44
N TYR A 147 1.01 -3.43 -0.27
CA TYR A 147 -0.31 -2.82 -0.14
C TYR A 147 -0.38 -1.35 -0.62
N VAL A 148 0.70 -0.58 -0.46
CA VAL A 148 0.81 0.85 -0.78
C VAL A 148 1.19 1.10 -2.24
N MET A 149 1.92 0.18 -2.89
CA MET A 149 2.35 0.28 -4.30
C MET A 149 1.17 0.40 -5.28
N ASP A 150 -0.04 0.00 -4.87
CA ASP A 150 -1.30 0.18 -5.63
C ASP A 150 -2.04 1.50 -5.24
N ARG A 151 -1.55 2.26 -4.26
CA ARG A 151 -2.33 3.23 -3.45
C ARG A 151 -1.56 4.49 -3.06
N ASP A 152 -0.81 5.09 -4.00
CA ASP A 152 -0.06 6.36 -3.86
C ASP A 152 -0.74 7.31 -2.84
N ASP A 153 0.09 7.88 -1.94
CA ASP A 153 -0.27 8.81 -0.85
C ASP A 153 -0.78 8.20 0.47
N SER A 154 -0.78 6.87 0.65
CA SER A 154 -1.26 6.26 1.89
C SER A 154 -0.20 5.97 2.96
N LEU A 155 1.09 6.20 2.68
CA LEU A 155 2.19 5.93 3.60
C LEU A 155 2.84 7.23 4.10
N LEU A 156 2.91 7.36 5.42
CA LEU A 156 3.66 8.40 6.11
C LEU A 156 4.75 7.74 6.96
N ILE A 157 5.93 8.34 7.00
CA ILE A 157 7.08 7.82 7.74
C ILE A 157 7.56 8.87 8.74
N VAL A 158 7.68 8.45 9.99
CA VAL A 158 8.27 9.23 11.08
C VAL A 158 9.53 8.52 11.54
N CYS A 159 10.63 9.24 11.65
CA CYS A 159 11.89 8.72 12.20
C CYS A 159 12.06 9.28 13.61
N VAL A 160 12.04 8.41 14.63
CA VAL A 160 12.18 8.80 16.04
C VAL A 160 13.64 8.93 16.44
N ASP A 161 14.47 8.04 15.90
CA ASP A 161 15.93 8.05 16.08
C ASP A 161 16.65 8.60 14.85
N ASP A 162 17.95 8.91 14.99
CA ASP A 162 18.83 8.99 13.82
C ASP A 162 19.06 7.57 13.28
N VAL A 163 18.20 7.18 12.34
CA VAL A 163 18.15 5.83 11.75
C VAL A 163 19.14 5.67 10.59
N MET A 164 20.08 6.61 10.39
CA MET A 164 21.14 6.50 9.38
C MET A 164 22.22 5.48 9.78
N SER A 165 21.79 4.26 10.07
CA SER A 165 22.59 3.14 10.53
C SER A 165 22.88 2.16 9.39
N ARG A 166 24.00 1.43 9.52
CA ARG A 166 24.38 0.34 8.61
C ARG A 166 23.45 -0.88 8.65
N GLU A 167 22.48 -0.87 9.57
CA GLU A 167 21.62 -2.01 9.86
C GLU A 167 20.34 -2.00 9.01
N MET A 168 20.08 -0.92 8.27
CA MET A 168 18.95 -0.84 7.34
C MET A 168 19.06 -1.83 6.18
N THR A 169 17.94 -2.48 5.88
CA THR A 169 17.84 -3.28 4.66
C THR A 169 17.78 -2.40 3.41
N PRO A 170 18.10 -2.95 2.22
CA PRO A 170 17.94 -2.23 0.96
C PRO A 170 16.52 -1.71 0.72
N ALA A 171 15.50 -2.45 1.16
CA ALA A 171 14.10 -2.05 1.03
C ALA A 171 13.79 -0.81 1.88
N MET A 172 14.22 -0.81 3.15
CA MET A 172 14.06 0.35 4.05
C MET A 172 14.75 1.59 3.49
N MET A 173 15.98 1.43 2.99
CA MET A 173 16.73 2.52 2.39
C MET A 173 16.07 3.03 1.10
N ALA A 174 15.52 2.16 0.28
CA ALA A 174 14.79 2.56 -0.92
C ALA A 174 13.58 3.43 -0.54
N VAL A 175 12.78 2.98 0.42
CA VAL A 175 11.59 3.69 0.90
C VAL A 175 11.94 5.06 1.47
N LEU A 176 12.92 5.15 2.37
CA LEU A 176 13.35 6.44 2.94
C LEU A 176 13.89 7.41 1.89
N LYS A 177 14.48 6.91 0.79
CA LYS A 177 14.96 7.75 -0.33
C LYS A 177 13.84 8.20 -1.26
N THR A 178 12.77 7.42 -1.37
CA THR A 178 11.67 7.69 -2.31
C THR A 178 10.47 8.38 -1.66
N THR A 179 10.38 8.35 -0.33
CA THR A 179 9.23 8.85 0.44
C THR A 179 9.67 9.96 1.38
N THR A 180 8.90 11.04 1.45
CA THR A 180 9.15 12.12 2.41
C THR A 180 8.86 11.64 3.83
N TYR A 181 9.83 11.79 4.73
CA TYR A 181 9.71 11.41 6.14
C TYR A 181 9.81 12.64 7.05
N ILE A 182 9.29 12.52 8.27
CA ILE A 182 9.35 13.54 9.31
C ILE A 182 10.29 13.05 10.40
N GLN A 183 11.35 13.80 10.70
CA GLN A 183 12.33 13.47 11.73
C GLN A 183 11.89 14.04 13.09
N TRP A 184 11.92 13.22 14.13
CA TRP A 184 11.79 13.62 15.52
C TRP A 184 13.11 14.21 16.01
N GLU A 185 13.03 15.35 16.70
CA GLU A 185 14.15 16.05 17.29
C GLU A 185 13.76 16.49 18.71
N GLU A 186 14.65 16.35 19.68
CA GLU A 186 14.37 16.68 21.09
C GLU A 186 14.41 18.21 21.40
N HIS A 187 14.82 19.03 20.43
CA HIS A 187 14.84 20.48 20.61
C HIS A 187 13.41 21.04 20.68
N VAL A 188 13.13 21.89 21.67
CA VAL A 188 11.78 22.41 21.97
C VAL A 188 11.09 23.01 20.74
N ASP A 189 11.79 23.85 19.96
CA ASP A 189 11.24 24.45 18.73
C ASP A 189 11.05 23.42 17.59
N ALA A 190 11.83 22.34 17.60
CA ALA A 190 11.76 21.28 16.61
C ALA A 190 10.61 20.32 16.87
N VAL A 191 10.23 20.10 18.15
CA VAL A 191 9.06 19.31 18.54
C VAL A 191 7.77 19.94 18.01
N ASP A 192 7.58 21.25 18.17
CA ASP A 192 6.39 21.93 17.65
C ASP A 192 6.33 21.88 16.11
N SER A 193 7.48 22.03 15.45
CA SER A 193 7.61 21.89 14.00
C SER A 193 7.27 20.47 13.53
N PHE A 194 7.71 19.44 14.26
CA PHE A 194 7.38 18.04 13.99
C PHE A 194 5.87 17.82 14.00
N TRP A 195 5.20 18.22 15.08
CA TRP A 195 3.75 18.07 15.21
C TRP A 195 2.97 18.90 14.21
N GLY A 196 3.46 20.10 13.87
CA GLY A 196 2.89 20.92 12.81
C GLY A 196 2.95 20.23 11.44
N ARG A 197 4.11 19.66 11.07
CA ARG A 197 4.28 18.91 9.82
C ARG A 197 3.45 17.64 9.78
N LEU A 198 3.39 16.90 10.90
CA LEU A 198 2.57 15.70 11.02
C LEU A 198 1.08 16.04 10.90
N GLY A 199 0.64 17.12 11.55
CA GLY A 199 -0.73 17.62 11.43
C GLY A 199 -1.09 18.02 10.00
N LEU A 200 -0.18 18.69 9.27
CA LEU A 200 -0.36 19.02 7.86
C LEU A 200 -0.45 17.77 6.97
N ALA A 201 0.40 16.77 7.22
CA ALA A 201 0.37 15.50 6.47
C ALA A 201 -0.93 14.71 6.70
N LEU A 202 -1.54 14.86 7.89
CA LEU A 202 -2.80 14.19 8.27
C LEU A 202 -4.04 15.08 8.07
N GLN A 203 -3.89 16.31 7.59
CA GLN A 203 -4.97 17.29 7.51
C GLN A 203 -6.14 16.82 6.63
N GLU A 204 -5.85 16.12 5.53
CA GLU A 204 -6.87 15.56 4.64
C GLU A 204 -7.80 14.58 5.38
N ILE A 205 -7.26 13.80 6.31
CA ILE A 205 -8.03 12.85 7.10
C ILE A 205 -8.73 13.56 8.26
N ALA A 206 -8.04 14.49 8.92
CA ALA A 206 -8.58 15.25 10.04
C ALA A 206 -9.79 16.12 9.62
N ALA A 207 -9.92 16.48 8.34
CA ALA A 207 -11.09 17.15 7.80
C ALA A 207 -12.35 16.26 7.73
N ASN A 208 -12.18 14.93 7.70
CA ASN A 208 -13.28 13.95 7.69
C ASN A 208 -12.89 12.74 8.55
N PRO A 209 -12.84 12.88 9.88
CA PRO A 209 -12.43 11.80 10.78
C PRO A 209 -13.44 10.65 10.75
N VAL A 210 -13.00 9.44 11.07
CA VAL A 210 -13.93 8.31 11.22
C VAL A 210 -14.85 8.60 12.42
N VAL A 211 -16.15 8.72 12.17
CA VAL A 211 -17.15 8.83 13.23
C VAL A 211 -17.41 7.43 13.79
N PRO A 212 -17.33 7.20 15.11
CA PRO A 212 -17.67 5.91 15.68
C PRO A 212 -19.11 5.54 15.29
N ALA A 213 -19.31 4.31 14.83
CA ALA A 213 -20.64 3.79 14.59
C ALA A 213 -21.46 4.00 15.87
N ARG A 214 -22.64 4.63 15.75
CA ARG A 214 -23.57 4.71 16.87
C ARG A 214 -23.77 3.28 17.39
N PRO A 215 -23.70 3.04 18.71
CA PRO A 215 -24.12 1.75 19.24
C PRO A 215 -25.53 1.49 18.70
N VAL A 216 -25.73 0.32 18.11
CA VAL A 216 -27.06 -0.15 17.74
C VAL A 216 -27.82 -0.22 19.04
N ASP A 217 -28.78 0.67 19.25
CA ASP A 217 -29.72 0.58 20.37
C ASP A 217 -30.38 -0.79 20.27
N ILE A 218 -29.97 -1.71 21.14
CA ILE A 218 -30.61 -3.00 21.29
C ILE A 218 -31.95 -2.66 21.95
N ASP A 219 -33.04 -2.73 21.18
CA ASP A 219 -34.40 -2.51 21.67
C ASP A 219 -34.63 -3.31 22.95
N GLU A 220 -34.63 -2.62 24.09
CA GLU A 220 -34.83 -3.17 25.44
C GLU A 220 -36.33 -3.49 25.70
N HIS A 221 -37.08 -3.80 24.64
CA HIS A 221 -38.52 -4.06 24.64
C HIS A 221 -38.90 -5.45 24.10
N ALA A 222 -37.92 -6.36 23.98
CA ALA A 222 -38.18 -7.76 23.69
C ALA A 222 -37.79 -8.67 24.87
N VAL A 223 -38.52 -8.52 25.99
CA VAL A 223 -38.62 -9.54 27.06
C VAL A 223 -40.08 -9.68 27.47
#